data_AF-E2B1T9-F1
#
_entry.id   AF-E2B1T9-F1
#
_cell.length_a   1.000
_cell.length_b   1.000
_cell.length_c   1.000
_cell.angle_alpha   90.00
_cell.angle_beta   90.00
_cell.angle_gamma   90.00
#
_symmetry.space_group_name_H-M   'P 1'
#
loop_
_entity.id
_entity.type
_entity.pdbx_description
1 polymer ?
#
loop_
_entity_poly.entity_id
_entity_poly.type
_entity_poly.pdbx_seq_one_letter_code
_entity_poly.pdbx_strand_id
1 'polypeptide(L)'
;FRLSRARRSIENTFGILALRWRIYRKPINMHPKYVDTVVMATVCLHNFIKSEENLIEVGKRIYCPANFVDSENVTGNIIPGEWRRNVQGAFTDILPTSTHHSTIVAYQQRDKLANYFMAPPSEIPWQYEVV
;
A
#
# COMPACT_ATOMS: atom_id res chain seq x y z
N PHE A 1 -12.28 -8.92 2.52
CA PHE A 1 -11.56 -8.80 1.23
C PHE A 1 -11.10 -7.37 0.92
N ARG A 2 -11.95 -6.33 1.01
CA ARG A 2 -11.57 -4.95 0.60
C ARG A 2 -10.64 -4.19 1.55
N LEU A 3 -10.82 -4.34 2.87
CA LEU A 3 -9.98 -3.67 3.88
C LEU A 3 -8.51 -4.09 3.80
N SER A 4 -8.25 -5.39 3.66
CA SER A 4 -6.88 -5.92 3.50
C SER A 4 -6.22 -5.42 2.21
N ARG A 5 -6.97 -5.33 1.09
CA ARG A 5 -6.46 -4.79 -0.18
C ARG A 5 -6.14 -3.29 -0.07
N ALA A 6 -7.02 -2.48 0.52
CA ALA A 6 -6.78 -1.05 0.71
C ALA A 6 -5.54 -0.79 1.59
N ARG A 7 -5.43 -1.54 2.71
CA ARG A 7 -4.25 -1.49 3.56
C ARG A 7 -2.97 -1.85 2.80
N ARG A 8 -2.99 -2.92 2.00
CA ARG A 8 -1.86 -3.31 1.15
C ARG A 8 -1.46 -2.20 0.18
N SER A 9 -2.42 -1.57 -0.50
CA SER A 9 -2.12 -0.45 -1.41
C SER A 9 -1.42 0.69 -0.67
N ILE A 10 -1.90 1.05 0.51
CA ILE A 10 -1.30 2.10 1.34
C ILE A 10 0.13 1.70 1.78
N GLU A 11 0.30 0.49 2.31
CA GLU A 11 1.61 -0.03 2.73
C GLU A 11 2.61 -0.08 1.58
N ASN A 12 2.20 -0.57 0.41
CA ASN A 12 3.02 -0.56 -0.80
C ASN A 12 3.46 0.86 -1.16
N THR A 13 2.55 1.83 -1.18
CA THR A 13 2.89 3.22 -1.53
C THR A 13 3.94 3.81 -0.59
N PHE A 14 3.71 3.72 0.72
CA PHE A 14 4.66 4.25 1.71
C PHE A 14 5.99 3.48 1.69
N GLY A 15 5.93 2.15 1.57
CA GLY A 15 7.07 1.27 1.40
C GLY A 15 7.99 1.68 0.26
N ILE A 16 7.43 1.85 -0.93
CA ILE A 16 8.14 2.26 -2.13
C ILE A 16 8.75 3.65 -1.95
N LEU A 17 7.97 4.61 -1.41
CA LEU A 17 8.48 5.96 -1.20
C LEU A 17 9.65 5.97 -0.21
N ALA A 18 9.58 5.25 0.91
CA ALA A 18 10.67 5.21 1.88
C ALA A 18 11.91 4.48 1.35
N LEU A 19 11.73 3.46 0.52
CA LEU A 19 12.85 2.76 -0.08
C LEU A 19 13.52 3.61 -1.18
N ARG A 20 12.76 4.38 -1.96
CA ARG A 20 13.30 5.21 -3.06
C ARG A 20 13.83 6.56 -2.60
N TRP A 21 13.18 7.18 -1.62
CA TRP A 21 13.53 8.53 -1.14
C TRP A 21 14.09 8.47 0.28
N ARG A 22 15.39 8.77 0.40
CA ARG A 22 16.11 8.72 1.68
C ARG A 22 15.52 9.65 2.76
N ILE A 23 14.83 10.72 2.35
CA ILE A 23 14.21 11.68 3.27
C ILE A 23 13.17 11.05 4.22
N TYR A 24 12.52 9.96 3.79
CA TYR A 24 11.52 9.24 4.59
C TYR A 24 12.12 8.16 5.49
N ARG A 25 13.43 7.87 5.39
CA ARG A 25 14.08 6.84 6.21
C ARG A 25 14.46 7.31 7.61
N LYS A 26 14.28 8.61 7.89
CA LYS A 26 14.57 9.25 9.17
C LYS A 26 13.51 10.32 9.43
N PRO A 27 13.33 10.76 10.68
CA PRO A 27 12.51 11.94 10.97
C PRO A 27 12.93 13.12 10.08
N ILE A 28 11.95 13.77 9.45
CA ILE A 28 12.20 14.88 8.55
C ILE A 28 12.61 16.08 9.40
N ASN A 29 13.90 16.42 9.40
CA ASN A 29 14.44 17.55 10.15
C ASN A 29 14.20 18.86 9.38
N MET A 30 12.95 19.30 9.35
CA MET A 30 12.51 20.50 8.64
C MET A 30 11.30 21.10 9.36
N HIS A 31 11.08 22.41 9.20
CA HIS A 31 9.88 23.05 9.73
C HIS A 31 8.61 22.44 9.11
N PRO A 32 7.58 22.06 9.89
CA PRO A 32 6.37 21.36 9.41
C PRO A 32 5.70 22.00 8.19
N LYS A 33 5.72 23.34 8.12
CA LYS A 33 5.23 24.13 6.97
C LYS A 33 5.76 23.68 5.60
N TYR A 34 6.94 23.08 5.52
CA TYR A 34 7.56 22.67 4.25
C TYR A 34 7.41 21.17 3.96
N VAL A 35 6.95 20.38 4.93
CA VAL A 35 6.85 18.92 4.80
C VAL A 35 5.87 18.55 3.70
N ASP A 36 4.74 19.23 3.62
CA ASP A 36 3.73 18.98 2.58
C ASP A 36 4.31 19.20 1.17
N THR A 37 5.12 20.25 0.98
CA THR A 37 5.79 20.52 -0.29
C THR A 37 6.77 19.41 -0.67
N VAL A 38 7.53 18.90 0.31
CA VAL A 38 8.44 17.76 0.10
C VAL A 38 7.64 16.53 -0.31
N VAL A 39 6.54 16.23 0.39
CA VAL A 39 5.68 15.08 0.08
C VAL A 39 5.14 15.19 -1.34
N MET A 40 4.53 16.32 -1.70
CA MET A 40 4.01 16.57 -3.05
C MET A 40 5.11 16.43 -4.11
N ALA A 41 6.29 17.00 -3.89
CA ALA A 41 7.40 16.91 -4.82
C ALA A 41 7.84 15.46 -5.06
N THR A 42 7.94 14.64 -4.00
CA THR A 42 8.28 13.22 -4.17
C THR A 42 7.20 12.41 -4.87
N VAL A 43 5.92 12.75 -4.70
CA VAL A 43 4.80 12.11 -5.42
C VAL A 43 4.84 12.48 -6.90
N CYS A 44 5.02 13.76 -7.23
CA CYS A 44 5.18 14.21 -8.61
C CYS A 44 6.35 13.50 -9.29
N LEU A 45 7.50 13.41 -8.61
CA LEU A 45 8.69 12.77 -9.14
C LEU A 45 8.53 11.25 -9.27
N HIS A 46 7.86 10.61 -8.31
CA HIS A 46 7.48 9.19 -8.40
C HIS A 46 6.63 8.92 -9.65
N ASN A 47 5.59 9.73 -9.87
CA ASN A 47 4.69 9.59 -11.01
C ASN A 47 5.41 9.83 -12.34
N PHE A 48 6.30 10.82 -12.39
CA PHE A 48 7.13 11.08 -13.56
C PHE A 48 8.01 9.87 -13.90
N ILE A 49 8.80 9.38 -12.94
CA ILE A 49 9.69 8.22 -13.16
C ILE A 49 8.89 6.98 -13.56
N LYS A 50 7.73 6.75 -12.92
CA LYS A 50 6.83 5.65 -13.27
C LYS A 50 6.31 5.75 -14.71
N SER A 51 6.01 6.96 -15.17
CA SER A 51 5.54 7.19 -16.53
C SER A 51 6.63 6.87 -17.55
N GLU A 52 7.86 7.28 -17.28
CA GLU A 52 9.02 6.95 -18.11
C GLU A 52 9.31 5.42 -18.11
N GLU A 53 9.24 4.77 -16.95
CA GLU A 53 9.44 3.32 -16.85
C GLU A 53 8.39 2.49 -17.60
N ASN A 54 7.17 3.00 -17.75
CA ASN A 54 6.13 2.29 -18.48
C ASN A 54 6.46 2.13 -19.97
N LEU A 55 7.34 2.98 -20.51
CA LEU A 55 7.87 2.89 -21.87
C LEU A 55 8.99 1.84 -22.00
N ILE A 56 9.53 1.36 -20.88
CA ILE A 56 10.62 0.39 -20.81
C ILE A 56 10.04 -1.02 -20.65
N GLU A 57 10.66 -2.00 -21.32
CA GLU A 57 10.36 -3.43 -21.15
C GLU A 57 10.42 -3.83 -19.67
N VAL A 58 9.47 -4.68 -19.24
CA VAL A 58 9.28 -5.04 -17.83
C VAL A 58 10.57 -5.55 -17.16
N GLY A 59 11.39 -6.32 -17.87
CA GLY A 59 12.65 -6.87 -17.36
C GLY A 59 13.80 -5.86 -17.21
N LYS A 60 13.66 -4.65 -17.75
CA LYS A 60 14.67 -3.58 -17.72
C LYS A 60 14.30 -2.42 -16.78
N ARG A 61 13.13 -2.48 -16.13
CA ARG A 61 12.68 -1.48 -15.15
C ARG A 61 13.56 -1.52 -13.90
N ILE A 62 14.00 -0.35 -13.44
CA ILE A 62 14.94 -0.15 -12.33
C ILE A 62 14.23 0.44 -11.10
N TYR A 63 13.29 1.37 -11.32
CA TYR A 63 12.60 2.11 -10.26
C TYR A 63 11.45 1.30 -9.64
N CYS A 64 10.75 0.46 -10.39
CA CYS A 64 9.76 -0.49 -9.87
C CYS A 64 9.74 -1.79 -10.72
N PRO A 65 10.68 -2.72 -10.49
CA PRO A 65 10.67 -4.02 -11.16
C PRO A 65 9.45 -4.88 -10.76
N ALA A 66 9.17 -5.94 -11.51
CA ALA A 66 7.94 -6.74 -11.37
C ALA A 66 7.74 -7.37 -9.97
N ASN A 67 8.84 -7.70 -9.28
CA ASN A 67 8.82 -8.28 -7.94
C ASN A 67 8.92 -7.22 -6.81
N PHE A 68 8.87 -5.93 -7.16
CA PHE A 68 9.12 -4.87 -6.20
C PHE A 68 7.95 -4.63 -5.25
N VAL A 69 6.72 -4.79 -5.73
CA VAL A 69 5.44 -4.48 -5.04
C VAL A 69 4.78 -5.77 -4.56
N ASP A 70 4.04 -5.73 -3.45
CA ASP A 70 3.28 -6.91 -3.00
C ASP A 70 2.26 -7.32 -4.08
N SER A 71 2.23 -8.61 -4.40
CA SER A 71 1.29 -9.20 -5.35
C SER A 71 0.42 -10.26 -4.68
N GLU A 72 -0.62 -10.70 -5.37
CA GLU A 72 -1.53 -11.74 -4.89
C GLU A 72 -1.38 -12.95 -5.81
N ASN A 73 -1.22 -14.13 -5.23
CA ASN A 73 -1.19 -15.36 -6.03
C ASN A 73 -2.62 -15.78 -6.43
N VAL A 74 -2.71 -16.81 -7.28
CA VAL A 74 -3.99 -17.34 -7.77
C VAL A 74 -4.90 -17.89 -6.64
N THR A 75 -4.33 -18.19 -5.47
CA THR A 75 -5.07 -18.67 -4.29
C THR A 75 -5.44 -17.55 -3.31
N GLY A 76 -5.18 -16.28 -3.65
CA GLY A 76 -5.47 -15.12 -2.80
C GLY A 76 -4.48 -14.87 -1.66
N ASN A 77 -3.36 -15.58 -1.61
CA ASN A 77 -2.28 -15.32 -0.66
C ASN A 77 -1.41 -14.16 -1.15
N ILE A 78 -0.98 -13.32 -0.20
CA ILE A 78 -0.11 -12.18 -0.48
C ILE A 78 1.33 -12.67 -0.64
N ILE A 79 1.94 -12.35 -1.79
CA ILE A 79 3.36 -12.47 -2.05
C ILE A 79 4.01 -11.12 -1.70
N PRO A 80 4.87 -11.07 -0.66
CA PRO A 80 5.52 -9.83 -0.25
C PRO A 80 6.52 -9.36 -1.31
N GLY A 81 6.46 -8.07 -1.65
CA GLY A 81 7.37 -7.42 -2.60
C GLY A 81 8.74 -7.14 -1.99
N GLU A 82 9.74 -6.95 -2.86
CA GLU A 82 11.11 -6.65 -2.44
C GLU A 82 11.22 -5.38 -1.60
N TRP A 83 10.29 -4.42 -1.75
CA TRP A 83 10.33 -3.21 -0.96
C TRP A 83 10.39 -3.51 0.54
N ARG A 84 9.70 -4.57 1.01
CA ARG A 84 9.65 -4.97 2.42
C ARG A 84 11.00 -5.44 2.99
N ARG A 85 11.94 -5.91 2.15
CA ARG A 85 13.23 -6.47 2.62
C ARG A 85 14.20 -5.41 3.14
N ASN A 86 14.15 -4.19 2.58
CA ASN A 86 15.17 -3.15 2.79
C ASN A 86 14.66 -1.92 3.57
N VAL A 87 13.55 -2.05 4.29
CA VAL A 87 12.94 -0.94 5.05
C VAL A 87 13.41 -0.83 6.49
N GLN A 88 14.50 -1.52 6.87
CA GLN A 88 15.02 -1.47 8.24
C GLN A 88 15.23 -0.01 8.68
N GLY A 89 14.43 0.41 9.66
CA GLY A 89 14.47 1.75 10.27
C GLY A 89 13.57 2.82 9.65
N ALA A 90 12.86 2.58 8.53
CA ALA A 90 11.95 3.57 7.96
C ALA A 90 10.48 3.38 8.37
N PHE A 91 10.03 2.13 8.52
CA PHE A 91 8.74 1.82 9.14
C PHE A 91 8.97 0.89 10.32
N THR A 92 8.40 1.25 11.46
CA THR A 92 8.27 0.37 12.61
C THR A 92 6.84 -0.13 12.63
N ASP A 93 6.66 -1.45 12.77
CA ASP A 93 5.32 -1.99 12.99
C ASP A 93 4.77 -1.37 14.27
N ILE A 94 3.59 -0.76 14.15
CA ILE A 94 2.88 -0.24 15.31
C ILE A 94 2.48 -1.47 16.13
N LEU A 95 3.04 -1.58 17.33
CA LEU A 95 2.68 -2.63 18.28
C LEU A 95 1.17 -2.63 18.51
N PRO A 96 0.52 -3.81 18.60
CA PRO A 96 -0.89 -3.90 18.94
C PRO A 96 -1.14 -3.12 20.24
N THR A 97 -1.97 -2.08 20.17
CA THR A 97 -2.45 -1.42 21.39
C THR A 97 -3.44 -2.38 22.04
N SER A 98 -3.24 -2.72 23.32
CA SER A 98 -3.96 -3.78 24.04
C SER A 98 -5.49 -3.62 24.10
N THR A 99 -6.03 -2.50 23.62
CA THR A 99 -7.47 -2.22 23.54
C THR A 99 -7.99 -2.42 22.12
N HIS A 100 -8.02 -3.68 21.64
CA HIS A 100 -8.62 -4.05 20.36
C HIS A 100 -10.11 -4.43 20.47
N HIS A 101 -10.81 -4.00 21.50
CA HIS A 101 -12.25 -4.28 21.62
C HIS A 101 -13.06 -3.15 21.01
N SER A 102 -13.33 -3.26 19.71
CA SER A 102 -14.43 -2.53 19.08
C SER A 102 -15.74 -2.91 19.77
N THR A 103 -16.68 -1.98 19.92
CA THR A 103 -18.02 -2.32 20.44
C THR A 103 -18.66 -3.42 19.59
N ILE A 104 -19.46 -4.30 20.20
CA ILE A 104 -20.20 -5.37 19.50
C ILE A 104 -20.98 -4.82 18.30
N VAL A 105 -21.55 -3.62 18.42
CA VAL A 105 -22.27 -2.91 17.35
C VAL A 105 -21.39 -2.67 16.11
N ALA A 106 -20.11 -2.32 16.30
CA ALA A 106 -19.18 -2.11 15.19
C ALA A 106 -18.87 -3.42 14.46
N TYR A 107 -18.74 -4.53 15.18
CA TYR A 107 -18.60 -5.86 14.56
C TYR A 107 -19.85 -6.25 13.77
N GLN A 108 -21.04 -6.05 14.36
CA GLN A 108 -22.30 -6.32 13.68
C GLN A 108 -22.47 -5.48 12.41
N GLN A 109 -22.11 -4.18 12.45
CA GLN A 109 -22.13 -3.33 11.27
C GLN A 109 -21.12 -3.77 10.21
N ARG A 110 -19.89 -4.10 10.62
CA ARG A 110 -18.85 -4.63 9.72
C ARG A 110 -19.34 -5.90 9.02
N ASP A 111 -19.89 -6.84 9.77
CA ASP A 111 -20.33 -8.13 9.24
C ASP A 111 -21.58 -7.97 8.36
N LYS A 112 -22.52 -7.08 8.73
CA LYS A 112 -23.67 -6.71 7.90
C LYS A 112 -23.25 -6.12 6.56
N LEU A 113 -22.30 -5.18 6.57
CA LEU A 113 -21.76 -4.59 5.34
C LEU A 113 -20.96 -5.63 4.52
N ALA A 114 -20.14 -6.45 5.18
CA ALA A 114 -19.40 -7.51 4.51
C ALA A 114 -20.34 -8.49 3.80
N ASN A 115 -21.39 -8.97 4.49
CA ASN A 115 -22.39 -9.85 3.91
C ASN A 115 -23.15 -9.17 2.77
N TYR A 116 -23.49 -7.88 2.92
CA TYR A 116 -24.12 -7.12 1.85
C TYR A 116 -23.23 -7.04 0.61
N PHE A 117 -21.95 -6.68 0.71
CA PHE A 117 -21.05 -6.58 -0.45
C PHE A 117 -20.62 -7.93 -1.04
N MET A 118 -20.88 -9.05 -0.35
CA MET A 118 -20.57 -10.40 -0.82
C MET A 118 -21.83 -11.15 -1.29
N ALA A 119 -23.01 -10.56 -1.18
CA ALA A 119 -24.25 -11.18 -1.63
C ALA A 119 -24.34 -11.13 -3.18
N PRO A 120 -24.93 -12.15 -3.83
CA PRO A 120 -25.01 -12.24 -5.30
C PRO A 120 -25.57 -10.99 -6.03
N PRO A 121 -26.60 -10.28 -5.51
CA PRO A 121 -27.15 -9.11 -6.21
C PRO A 121 -26.30 -7.83 -6.09
N SER A 122 -25.30 -7.82 -5.23
CA SER A 122 -24.42 -6.68 -4.93
C SER A 122 -22.95 -6.96 -5.26
N GLU A 123 -22.70 -8.11 -5.87
CA GLU A 123 -21.44 -8.49 -6.47
C GLU A 123 -21.24 -7.73 -7.77
N ILE A 124 -20.07 -7.12 -7.91
CA ILE A 124 -19.76 -6.31 -9.09
C ILE A 124 -18.89 -7.14 -10.03
N PRO A 125 -19.14 -7.17 -11.34
CA PRO A 125 -18.49 -8.13 -12.26
C PRO A 125 -16.96 -8.13 -12.21
N TRP A 126 -16.34 -6.98 -11.96
CA TRP A 126 -14.88 -6.83 -11.87
C TRP A 126 -14.30 -7.22 -10.50
N GLN A 127 -15.12 -7.65 -9.52
CA GLN A 127 -14.70 -7.82 -8.12
C GLN A 127 -13.60 -8.88 -7.94
N TYR A 128 -13.53 -9.82 -8.86
CA TYR A 128 -12.51 -10.88 -8.93
C TYR A 128 -11.44 -10.63 -10.00
N GLU A 129 -11.51 -9.53 -10.73
CA GLU A 129 -10.44 -9.19 -11.66
C GLU A 129 -9.17 -8.86 -10.86
N VAL A 130 -8.13 -9.63 -11.13
CA VAL A 130 -6.78 -9.40 -10.61
C VAL A 130 -6.17 -8.32 -11.51
N VAL A 131 -5.88 -7.16 -10.92
CA VAL A 131 -5.08 -6.10 -11.57
C VAL A 131 -3.60 -6.38 -11.33
#